data_AF-A0A3R7M5Q1-F1
#
_entry.id   AF-A0A3R7M5Q1-F1
#
_cell.length_a   1.000
_cell.length_b   1.000
_cell.length_c   1.000
_cell.angle_alpha   90.00
_cell.angle_beta   90.00
_cell.angle_gamma   90.00
#
_symmetry.space_group_name_H-M   'P 1'
#
loop_
_entity.id
_entity.type
_entity.pdbx_description
1 polymer ?
#
loop_
_entity_poly.entity_id
_entity_poly.type
_entity_poly.pdbx_seq_one_letter_code
_entity_poly.pdbx_strand_id
1 'polypeptide(L)'
;MWRNGVKREEITLKDMESLIEKGAFNEDGGLHQSELIQHSLVDHYVPFLPLERRHIEMCTEDDLKRRGHTPTKAIKQRVADEMMYFPPENNLFSTTGCKRVSQKVGYILANDVYDSLFD
;
A
#
# COMPACT_ATOMS: atom_id res chain seq x y z
N MET A 1 0.83 -5.55 -16.20
CA MET A 1 0.43 -6.81 -15.54
C MET A 1 -1.02 -6.78 -15.10
N TRP A 2 -1.43 -5.92 -14.17
CA TRP A 2 -2.84 -5.86 -13.72
C TRP A 2 -3.86 -5.68 -14.85
N ARG A 3 -3.59 -4.78 -15.82
CA ARG A 3 -4.47 -4.55 -16.99
C ARG A 3 -4.69 -5.81 -17.85
N ASN A 4 -3.83 -6.81 -17.71
CA ASN A 4 -3.90 -8.08 -18.43
C ASN A 4 -4.51 -9.19 -17.56
N GLY A 5 -5.08 -8.85 -16.40
CA GLY A 5 -5.70 -9.82 -15.48
C GLY A 5 -4.72 -10.64 -14.65
N VAL A 6 -3.42 -10.36 -14.71
CA VAL A 6 -2.40 -11.06 -13.92
C VAL A 6 -2.58 -10.71 -12.44
N LYS A 7 -2.66 -11.73 -11.58
CA LYS A 7 -2.79 -11.52 -10.14
C LYS A 7 -1.49 -11.02 -9.55
N ARG A 8 -1.58 -10.26 -8.46
CA ARG A 8 -0.42 -9.74 -7.74
C ARG A 8 0.53 -10.86 -7.30
N GLU A 9 -0.03 -11.96 -6.83
CA GLU A 9 0.69 -13.12 -6.29
C GLU A 9 1.40 -13.95 -7.37
N GLU A 10 1.07 -13.72 -8.64
CA GLU A 10 1.70 -14.38 -9.79
C GLU A 10 2.93 -13.59 -10.30
N ILE A 11 3.17 -12.38 -9.79
CA ILE A 11 4.35 -11.57 -10.13
C ILE A 11 5.58 -12.21 -9.50
N THR A 12 6.53 -12.62 -10.33
CA THR A 12 7.80 -13.20 -9.88
C THR A 12 8.88 -12.14 -9.71
N LEU A 13 9.96 -12.49 -9.00
CA LEU A 13 11.12 -11.62 -8.86
C LEU A 13 11.75 -11.29 -10.21
N LYS A 14 11.87 -12.29 -11.09
CA LYS A 14 12.42 -12.16 -12.44
C LYS A 14 11.64 -11.16 -13.30
N ASP A 15 10.32 -11.05 -13.10
CA ASP A 15 9.48 -10.09 -13.80
C ASP A 15 9.81 -8.63 -13.44
N MET A 16 10.40 -8.42 -12.25
CA MET A 16 10.69 -7.10 -11.68
C MET A 16 12.17 -6.72 -11.78
N GLU A 17 13.10 -7.67 -11.68
CA GLU A 17 14.56 -7.42 -11.65
C GLU A 17 15.03 -6.48 -12.76
N SER A 18 14.71 -6.79 -14.03
CA SER A 18 15.15 -5.96 -15.16
C SER A 18 14.53 -4.55 -15.16
N LEU A 19 13.30 -4.41 -14.65
CA LEU A 19 12.64 -3.12 -14.53
C LEU A 19 13.29 -2.28 -13.41
N ILE A 20 13.61 -2.91 -12.28
CA ILE A 20 14.23 -2.24 -11.13
C ILE A 20 15.66 -1.84 -11.45
N GLU A 21 16.45 -2.72 -12.05
CA GLU A 21 17.84 -2.43 -12.45
C GLU A 21 17.90 -1.22 -13.39
N LYS A 22 17.06 -1.20 -14.43
CA LYS A 22 16.95 -0.07 -15.36
C LYS A 22 16.48 1.19 -14.65
N GLY A 23 15.49 1.09 -13.77
CA GLY A 23 15.00 2.25 -13.00
C GLY A 23 16.08 2.82 -12.08
N ALA A 24 16.74 1.97 -11.30
CA ALA A 24 17.80 2.36 -10.37
C ALA A 24 18.98 3.05 -11.08
N PHE A 25 19.33 2.59 -12.29
CA PHE A 25 20.44 3.16 -13.05
C PHE A 25 20.09 4.47 -13.77
N ASN A 26 18.87 4.58 -14.31
CA ASN A 26 18.50 5.68 -15.22
C ASN A 26 17.64 6.77 -14.56
N GLU A 27 16.93 6.49 -13.47
CA GLU A 27 16.12 7.51 -12.78
C GLU A 27 16.97 8.37 -11.85
N ASP A 28 16.60 9.64 -11.70
CA ASP A 28 17.25 10.55 -10.77
C ASP A 28 17.10 10.04 -9.32
N GLY A 29 18.23 9.72 -8.68
CA GLY A 29 18.25 9.16 -7.34
C GLY A 29 19.65 8.74 -6.88
N GLY A 30 19.74 8.13 -5.70
CA GLY A 30 21.03 7.75 -5.10
C GLY A 30 21.81 6.66 -5.85
N LEU A 31 21.17 5.97 -6.80
CA LEU A 31 21.78 4.93 -7.63
C LEU A 31 21.99 5.36 -9.09
N HIS A 32 21.59 6.58 -9.44
CA HIS A 32 21.68 7.10 -10.80
C HIS A 32 23.13 7.03 -11.30
N GLN A 33 23.34 6.33 -12.42
CA GLN A 33 24.67 6.08 -13.02
C GLN A 33 25.71 5.54 -12.02
N SER A 34 25.28 4.84 -10.97
CA SER A 34 26.20 4.34 -9.95
C SER A 34 27.00 3.13 -10.44
N GLU A 35 28.28 3.09 -10.08
CA GLU A 35 29.16 1.95 -10.32
C GLU A 35 28.63 0.65 -9.69
N LEU A 36 27.85 0.77 -8.59
CA LEU A 36 27.18 -0.37 -7.93
C LEU A 36 26.29 -1.15 -8.90
N ILE A 37 25.51 -0.44 -9.73
CA ILE A 37 24.61 -1.07 -10.69
C ILE A 37 25.37 -1.42 -11.97
N GLN A 38 26.28 -0.55 -12.43
CA GLN A 38 27.10 -0.78 -13.63
C GLN A 38 27.97 -2.04 -13.53
N HIS A 39 28.49 -2.34 -12.33
CA HIS A 39 29.28 -3.54 -12.06
C HIS A 39 28.48 -4.68 -11.44
N SER A 40 27.14 -4.60 -11.46
CA SER A 40 26.24 -5.66 -10.97
C SER A 40 26.55 -6.11 -9.54
N LEU A 41 26.89 -5.17 -8.65
CA LEU A 41 27.23 -5.44 -7.24
C LEU A 41 25.99 -5.69 -6.36
N VAL A 42 24.79 -5.51 -6.91
CA VAL A 42 23.53 -5.84 -6.25
C VAL A 42 23.09 -7.23 -6.70
N ASP A 43 23.16 -8.21 -5.79
CA ASP A 43 22.77 -9.57 -6.13
C ASP A 43 21.25 -9.73 -6.31
N HIS A 44 20.45 -9.02 -5.50
CA HIS A 44 19.00 -9.19 -5.45
C HIS A 44 18.30 -7.85 -5.21
N TYR A 45 17.24 -7.61 -5.98
CA TYR A 45 16.32 -6.48 -5.77
C TYR A 45 15.07 -6.97 -5.05
N VAL A 46 14.66 -6.33 -3.95
CA VAL A 46 13.44 -6.71 -3.22
C VAL A 46 12.34 -5.67 -3.47
N PRO A 47 11.46 -5.87 -4.46
CA PRO A 47 10.40 -4.91 -4.76
C PRO A 47 9.29 -4.90 -3.72
N PHE A 48 8.88 -3.70 -3.32
CA PHE A 48 7.66 -3.48 -2.53
C PHE A 48 6.55 -3.01 -3.47
N LEU A 49 5.60 -3.90 -3.76
CA LEU A 49 4.47 -3.57 -4.63
C LEU A 49 3.41 -2.73 -3.90
N PRO A 50 2.77 -1.77 -4.58
CA PRO A 50 1.79 -0.86 -3.96
C PRO A 50 0.59 -1.62 -3.40
N LEU A 51 -0.04 -1.06 -2.36
CA LEU A 51 -1.09 -1.76 -1.61
C LEU A 51 -2.48 -1.51 -2.19
N GLU A 52 -3.15 -2.57 -2.59
CA GLU A 52 -4.57 -2.55 -2.96
C GLU A 52 -5.50 -2.33 -1.76
N ARG A 53 -6.77 -1.98 -2.03
CA ARG A 53 -7.82 -1.78 -1.02
C ARG A 53 -7.91 -2.91 0.01
N ARG A 54 -7.83 -4.18 -0.40
CA ARG A 54 -7.86 -5.33 0.52
C ARG A 54 -6.77 -5.27 1.60
N HIS A 55 -5.57 -4.79 1.25
CA HIS A 55 -4.48 -4.64 2.21
C HIS A 55 -4.74 -3.49 3.20
N ILE A 56 -5.47 -2.45 2.79
CA ILE A 56 -5.91 -1.38 3.68
C ILE A 56 -6.89 -1.92 4.72
N GLU A 57 -7.83 -2.78 4.31
CA GLU A 57 -8.75 -3.44 5.24
C GLU A 57 -7.98 -4.34 6.23
N MET A 58 -6.96 -5.07 5.78
CA MET A 58 -6.08 -5.86 6.66
C MET A 58 -5.32 -4.99 7.67
N CYS A 59 -4.68 -3.91 7.21
CA CYS A 59 -4.00 -2.97 8.10
C CYS A 59 -4.94 -2.32 9.12
N THR A 60 -6.18 -2.04 8.69
CA THR A 60 -7.23 -1.49 9.56
C THR A 60 -7.61 -2.50 10.64
N GLU A 61 -7.77 -3.77 10.26
CA GLU A 61 -8.05 -4.85 11.19
C GLU A 61 -6.98 -4.95 12.28
N ASP A 62 -5.71 -4.90 11.89
CA ASP A 62 -4.58 -4.97 12.81
C ASP A 62 -4.50 -3.75 13.73
N ASP A 63 -4.82 -2.56 13.23
CA ASP A 63 -4.84 -1.34 14.03
C ASP A 63 -5.99 -1.34 15.05
N LEU A 64 -7.19 -1.78 14.66
CA LEU A 64 -8.34 -1.95 15.55
C LEU A 64 -8.03 -2.94 16.67
N LYS A 65 -7.46 -4.11 16.33
CA LYS A 65 -7.04 -5.12 17.32
C LYS A 65 -6.01 -4.55 18.29
N ARG A 66 -5.01 -3.82 17.80
CA ARG A 66 -3.98 -3.18 18.64
C ARG A 66 -4.55 -2.15 19.62
N ARG A 67 -5.66 -1.52 19.26
CA ARG A 67 -6.39 -0.57 20.11
C ARG A 67 -7.45 -1.23 21.02
N GLY A 68 -7.61 -2.55 20.97
CA GLY A 68 -8.60 -3.28 21.75
C GLY A 68 -10.03 -3.20 21.21
N HIS A 69 -10.24 -2.77 19.97
CA HIS A 69 -11.55 -2.75 19.33
C HIS A 69 -11.78 -4.01 18.50
N THR A 70 -13.03 -4.49 18.48
CA THR A 70 -13.44 -5.59 17.60
C THR A 70 -13.52 -5.10 16.15
N PRO A 71 -12.74 -5.67 15.21
CA PRO A 71 -12.81 -5.25 13.82
C PRO A 71 -14.13 -5.68 13.18
N THR A 72 -14.88 -4.72 12.66
CA THR A 72 -16.09 -4.99 11.87
C THR A 72 -15.84 -4.71 10.40
N LYS A 73 -16.55 -5.42 9.51
CA LYS A 73 -16.49 -5.16 8.07
C LYS A 73 -16.82 -3.71 7.74
N ALA A 74 -17.80 -3.12 8.43
CA ALA A 74 -18.22 -1.74 8.24
C ALA A 74 -17.09 -0.72 8.54
N ILE A 75 -16.41 -0.84 9.68
CA ILE A 75 -15.31 0.06 10.02
C ILE A 75 -14.13 -0.12 9.05
N LYS A 76 -13.79 -1.36 8.70
CA LYS A 76 -12.72 -1.64 7.71
C LYS A 76 -13.00 -1.00 6.36
N GLN A 77 -14.24 -1.12 5.87
CA GLN A 77 -14.65 -0.52 4.60
C GLN A 77 -14.65 1.00 4.66
N ARG A 78 -15.19 1.61 5.73
CA ARG A 78 -15.16 3.07 5.94
C ARG A 78 -13.74 3.62 5.98
N VAL A 79 -12.83 2.99 6.71
CA VAL A 79 -11.42 3.40 6.74
C VAL A 79 -10.81 3.30 5.34
N ALA A 80 -11.11 2.23 4.60
CA ALA A 80 -10.63 2.08 3.23
C ALA A 80 -11.23 3.13 2.28
N ASP A 81 -12.50 3.51 2.41
CA ASP A 81 -13.14 4.56 1.60
C ASP A 81 -12.53 5.95 1.82
N GLU A 82 -12.02 6.18 3.04
CA GLU A 82 -11.37 7.44 3.43
C GLU A 82 -9.92 7.58 2.92
N MET A 83 -9.38 6.56 2.26
CA MET A 83 -8.02 6.56 1.72
C MET A 83 -8.00 7.07 0.28
N MET A 84 -6.86 7.65 -0.12
CA MET A 84 -6.65 8.12 -1.50
C MET A 84 -5.99 7.02 -2.34
N TYR A 85 -6.54 6.79 -3.54
CA TYR A 85 -6.10 5.74 -4.45
C TYR A 85 -5.64 6.28 -5.81
N PHE A 86 -4.87 5.46 -6.53
CA PHE A 86 -4.39 5.71 -7.87
C PHE A 86 -4.35 4.41 -8.70
N PRO A 87 -4.37 4.50 -10.04
CA PRO A 87 -4.67 5.69 -10.81
C PRO A 87 -6.17 6.07 -10.71
N PRO A 88 -6.55 7.33 -10.97
CA PRO A 88 -7.89 7.85 -10.65
C PRO A 88 -9.04 7.18 -11.42
N GLU A 89 -8.75 6.51 -12.54
CA GLU A 89 -9.77 5.86 -13.37
C GLU A 89 -10.32 4.58 -12.73
N ASN A 90 -9.54 3.93 -11.86
CA ASN A 90 -9.93 2.66 -11.25
C ASN A 90 -9.61 2.54 -9.75
N ASN A 91 -8.97 3.55 -9.14
CA ASN A 91 -8.69 3.63 -7.71
C ASN A 91 -8.09 2.33 -7.12
N LEU A 92 -7.13 1.76 -7.84
CA LEU A 92 -6.64 0.42 -7.56
C LEU A 92 -5.70 0.33 -6.36
N PHE A 93 -4.77 1.28 -6.26
CA PHE A 93 -3.66 1.25 -5.30
C PHE A 93 -3.70 2.44 -4.35
N SER A 94 -3.50 2.22 -3.07
CA SER A 94 -3.41 3.32 -2.10
C SER A 94 -2.13 4.12 -2.33
N THR A 95 -2.29 5.44 -2.47
CA THR A 95 -1.19 6.40 -2.65
C THR A 95 -0.21 6.41 -1.48
N THR A 96 -0.66 6.05 -0.28
CA THR A 96 0.15 6.08 0.95
C THR A 96 0.36 4.71 1.58
N GLY A 97 -0.14 3.63 0.95
CA GLY A 97 -0.26 2.33 1.59
C GLY A 97 -0.92 2.44 2.97
N CYS A 98 -0.40 1.71 3.96
CA CYS A 98 -0.98 1.70 5.31
C CYS A 98 -0.52 2.86 6.20
N LYS A 99 0.30 3.80 5.70
CA LYS A 99 0.92 4.85 6.53
C LYS A 99 -0.11 5.75 7.24
N ARG A 100 -1.25 6.02 6.61
CA ARG A 100 -2.31 6.90 7.16
C ARG A 100 -3.48 6.15 7.80
N VAL A 101 -3.47 4.81 7.78
CA VAL A 101 -4.59 3.98 8.27
C VAL A 101 -4.86 4.26 9.74
N SER A 102 -3.84 4.31 10.59
CA SER A 102 -4.02 4.53 12.03
C SER A 102 -4.66 5.88 12.35
N GLN A 103 -4.36 6.93 11.57
CA GLN A 103 -4.99 8.24 11.73
C GLN A 103 -6.49 8.18 11.37
N LYS A 104 -6.83 7.51 10.26
CA LYS A 104 -8.21 7.32 9.81
C LYS A 104 -9.04 6.45 10.77
N VAL A 105 -8.44 5.40 11.32
CA VAL A 105 -9.06 4.59 12.38
C VAL A 105 -9.40 5.45 13.59
N GLY A 106 -8.44 6.26 14.06
CA GLY A 106 -8.67 7.16 15.20
C GLY A 106 -9.81 8.15 14.94
N TYR A 107 -9.85 8.75 13.75
CA TYR A 107 -10.91 9.67 13.34
C TYR A 107 -12.29 9.00 13.31
N ILE A 108 -12.40 7.82 12.69
CA ILE A 108 -13.67 7.08 12.58
C ILE A 108 -14.18 6.65 13.96
N LEU A 109 -13.31 6.10 14.82
CA LEU A 109 -13.70 5.70 16.17
C LEU A 109 -14.16 6.89 17.01
N ALA A 110 -13.50 8.05 16.89
CA ALA A 110 -13.94 9.26 17.57
C ALA A 110 -15.33 9.70 17.10
N ASN A 111 -15.57 9.74 15.79
CA ASN A 111 -16.87 10.10 15.24
C ASN A 111 -17.99 9.14 15.68
N ASP A 112 -17.72 7.83 15.70
CA ASP A 112 -18.73 6.85 16.15
C ASP A 112 -19.12 7.09 17.63
N VAL A 113 -18.18 7.52 18.48
CA VAL A 113 -18.48 7.92 19.86
C VAL A 113 -19.31 9.20 19.89
N TYR A 114 -18.95 10.21 19.08
CA TYR A 114 -19.73 11.44 18.99
C TYR A 114 -21.17 11.17 18.55
N ASP A 115 -21.37 10.42 17.47
CA ASP A 115 -22.70 10.09 16.94
C ASP A 115 -23.55 9.38 18.01
N SER A 116 -22.96 8.41 18.74
CA SER A 116 -23.66 7.68 19.82
C SER A 116 -24.03 8.54 21.04
N LEU A 117 -23.41 9.71 21.22
CA LEU A 117 -23.71 10.62 22.32
C LEU A 117 -24.85 11.60 21.99
N PHE A 118 -25.16 11.77 20.70
CA PHE A 118 -26.14 12.74 20.22
C PHE A 118 -27.35 12.10 19.48
N ASP A 119 -27.38 10.77 19.39
CA ASP A 119 -28.55 9.96 19.01
C ASP A 119 -29.49 9.66 20.20
#